data_AF-A0A0Q3MZ35-F1
#
_entry.id   AF-A0A0Q3MZ35-F1
#
_cell.length_a   1.000
_cell.length_b   1.000
_cell.length_c   1.000
_cell.angle_alpha   90.00
_cell.angle_beta   90.00
_cell.angle_gamma   90.00
#
_symmetry.space_group_name_H-M   'P 1'
#
loop_
_entity.id
_entity.type
_entity.pdbx_description
1 polymer ?
#
loop_
_entity_poly.entity_id
_entity_poly.type
_entity_poly.pdbx_seq_one_letter_code
_entity_poly.pdbx_strand_id
1 'polypeptide(L)'
;MGLLSIIRKIKRKEKEMRILMVGLDNSGKTTIVLKINGEDTSVISPTLGFNIKTIKYHKYSLNIWDVGGQKTIRSYWRNYFEQTDGLVWVVDSSDVRRLDDCRAELHNLLKEE
;
A
#
# COMPACT_ATOMS: atom_id res chain seq x y z
N MET A 1 -28.78 6.01 -6.92
CA MET A 1 -27.73 5.35 -7.73
C MET A 1 -26.87 6.42 -8.38
N GLY A 2 -25.67 6.68 -7.86
CA GLY A 2 -24.81 7.78 -8.34
C GLY A 2 -23.73 7.33 -9.33
N LEU A 3 -23.13 8.28 -10.06
CA LEU A 3 -22.07 8.07 -11.05
C LEU A 3 -20.88 7.24 -10.51
N LEU A 4 -20.45 7.51 -9.27
CA LEU A 4 -19.41 6.75 -8.56
C LEU A 4 -19.74 5.25 -8.45
N SER A 5 -21.01 4.90 -8.22
CA SER A 5 -21.44 3.49 -8.12
C SER A 5 -21.40 2.77 -9.46
N ILE A 6 -21.62 3.49 -10.57
CA ILE A 6 -21.52 2.97 -11.93
C ILE A 6 -20.05 2.73 -12.29
N ILE A 7 -19.17 3.69 -12.00
CA ILE A 7 -17.72 3.58 -12.22
C ILE A 7 -17.14 2.40 -11.44
N ARG A 8 -17.52 2.22 -10.17
CA ARG A 8 -17.10 1.05 -9.37
C ARG A 8 -17.58 -0.28 -9.95
N LYS A 9 -18.80 -0.35 -10.49
CA LYS A 9 -19.32 -1.55 -11.17
C LYS A 9 -18.53 -1.88 -12.44
N ILE A 10 -18.15 -0.87 -13.22
CA ILE A 10 -17.32 -1.03 -14.42
C ILE A 10 -15.92 -1.53 -14.05
N LYS A 11 -15.26 -0.91 -13.07
CA LYS A 11 -13.96 -1.38 -12.56
C LYS A 11 -13.99 -2.84 -12.07
N ARG A 12 -15.05 -3.24 -11.35
CA ARG A 12 -15.25 -4.65 -10.94
C ARG A 12 -15.35 -5.59 -12.14
N LYS A 13 -15.92 -5.14 -13.25
CA LYS A 13 -16.00 -5.89 -14.51
C LYS A 13 -14.64 -5.97 -15.22
N GLU A 14 -13.83 -4.93 -15.08
CA GLU A 14 -12.47 -4.81 -15.64
C GLU A 14 -11.39 -5.57 -14.83
N LYS A 15 -11.75 -6.14 -13.67
CA LYS A 15 -10.84 -6.90 -12.79
C LYS A 15 -9.63 -6.07 -12.37
N GLU A 16 -9.81 -4.76 -12.26
CA GLU A 16 -8.82 -3.86 -11.67
C GLU A 16 -9.03 -3.78 -10.17
N MET A 17 -7.93 -3.81 -9.41
CA MET A 17 -7.96 -3.65 -7.96
C MET A 17 -6.93 -2.61 -7.55
N ARG A 18 -7.32 -1.68 -6.69
CA ARG A 18 -6.41 -0.75 -6.02
C ARG A 18 -5.96 -1.37 -4.70
N ILE A 19 -4.67 -1.68 -4.58
CA ILE A 19 -4.08 -2.22 -3.37
C ILE A 19 -3.21 -1.14 -2.73
N LEU A 20 -3.40 -0.89 -1.45
CA LEU A 20 -2.59 0.05 -0.69
C LEU A 20 -1.54 -0.70 0.14
N MET A 21 -0.26 -0.38 -0.05
CA MET A 21 0.84 -0.96 0.71
C MET A 21 1.39 0.06 1.70
N VAL A 22 1.25 -0.25 2.99
CA VAL A 22 1.53 0.65 4.13
C VAL A 22 2.24 -0.11 5.25
N GLY A 23 2.85 0.62 6.17
CA GLY A 23 3.71 0.08 7.23
C GLY A 23 4.88 1.01 7.53
N LEU A 24 5.59 0.77 8.62
CA LEU A 24 6.69 1.65 9.05
C LEU A 24 7.80 1.76 7.99
N ASP A 25 8.57 2.84 8.03
CA ASP A 25 9.81 2.95 7.26
C ASP A 25 10.74 1.75 7.50
N ASN A 26 11.50 1.39 6.46
CA ASN A 26 12.36 0.22 6.42
C ASN A 26 11.67 -1.15 6.51
N SER A 27 10.34 -1.24 6.52
CA SER A 27 9.65 -2.55 6.61
C SER A 27 9.73 -3.43 5.36
N GLY A 28 10.31 -2.94 4.26
CA GLY A 28 10.48 -3.72 3.02
C GLY A 28 9.35 -3.59 1.98
N LYS A 29 8.42 -2.64 2.15
CA LYS A 29 7.29 -2.39 1.22
C LYS A 29 7.73 -2.30 -0.25
N THR A 30 8.58 -1.33 -0.57
CA THR A 30 9.08 -1.11 -1.94
C THR A 30 9.80 -2.34 -2.49
N THR A 31 10.61 -3.02 -1.66
CA THR A 31 11.29 -4.26 -2.04
C THR A 31 10.30 -5.35 -2.44
N ILE A 32 9.22 -5.55 -1.67
CA ILE A 32 8.18 -6.54 -1.97
C ILE A 32 7.51 -6.21 -3.31
N VAL A 33 7.12 -4.95 -3.54
CA VAL A 33 6.47 -4.53 -4.79
C VAL A 33 7.37 -4.78 -5.99
N LEU A 34 8.63 -4.33 -5.93
CA LEU A 34 9.59 -4.50 -7.02
C LEU A 34 9.88 -5.99 -7.27
N LYS A 35 10.04 -6.78 -6.21
CA LYS A 35 10.32 -8.22 -6.33
C LYS A 35 9.18 -8.98 -6.99
N ILE A 36 7.93 -8.69 -6.62
CA ILE A 36 6.74 -9.29 -7.26
C ILE A 36 6.66 -8.89 -8.74
N ASN A 37 7.07 -7.66 -9.09
CA ASN A 37 7.08 -7.19 -10.47
C ASN A 37 8.31 -7.65 -11.28
N GLY A 38 9.19 -8.46 -10.70
CA GLY A 38 10.41 -8.95 -11.37
C GLY A 38 11.47 -7.87 -11.60
N GLU A 39 11.43 -6.77 -10.85
CA GLU A 39 12.38 -5.66 -10.95
C GLU A 39 13.62 -5.89 -10.07
N ASP A 40 14.70 -5.17 -10.39
CA ASP A 40 15.91 -5.17 -9.58
C ASP A 40 15.64 -4.57 -8.18
N THR A 41 16.26 -5.17 -7.17
CA THR A 41 16.13 -4.80 -5.76
C THR A 41 17.48 -4.55 -5.10
N SER A 42 18.56 -4.46 -5.90
CA SER A 42 19.92 -4.26 -5.40
C SER A 42 20.12 -2.88 -4.74
N VAL A 43 19.43 -1.86 -5.25
CA VAL A 43 19.50 -0.48 -4.75
C VAL A 43 18.09 0.05 -4.57
N ILE A 44 17.69 0.27 -3.31
CA ILE A 44 16.37 0.82 -2.95
C ILE A 44 16.58 1.94 -1.94
N SER A 45 16.03 3.11 -2.25
CA SER A 45 16.04 4.29 -1.37
C SER A 45 14.71 4.41 -0.62
N PRO A 46 14.67 5.06 0.55
CA PRO A 46 13.42 5.35 1.25
C PRO A 46 12.44 6.13 0.36
N THR A 47 11.20 5.64 0.24
CA THR A 47 10.16 6.32 -0.53
C THR A 47 9.75 7.64 0.13
N LEU A 48 9.85 8.73 -0.64
CA LEU A 48 9.30 10.04 -0.30
C LEU A 48 7.92 10.17 -0.97
N GLY A 49 6.85 10.23 -0.17
CA GLY A 49 5.49 10.23 -0.71
C GLY A 49 5.02 8.83 -1.09
N PHE A 50 4.85 8.55 -2.38
CA PHE A 50 4.31 7.28 -2.87
C PHE A 50 4.81 6.91 -4.27
N ASN A 51 4.77 5.62 -4.57
CA ASN A 51 4.95 5.05 -5.92
C ASN A 51 3.69 4.28 -6.34
N ILE A 52 3.42 4.22 -7.64
CA ILE A 52 2.36 3.36 -8.20
C ILE A 52 2.98 2.33 -9.13
N LYS A 53 2.65 1.06 -8.92
CA LYS A 53 3.03 -0.05 -9.79
C LYS A 53 1.81 -0.87 -10.18
N THR A 54 1.67 -1.14 -11.47
CA THR A 54 0.61 -2.02 -11.98
C THR A 54 1.17 -3.42 -12.21
N ILE A 55 0.69 -4.39 -11.45
CA ILE A 55 1.09 -5.80 -11.54
C ILE A 55 -0.06 -6.61 -12.13
N LYS A 56 0.23 -7.39 -13.18
CA LYS A 56 -0.74 -8.36 -13.72
C LYS A 56 -0.64 -9.66 -12.94
N TYR A 57 -1.75 -10.07 -12.33
CA TYR A 57 -1.84 -11.33 -11.59
C TYR A 57 -3.07 -12.12 -12.04
N HIS A 58 -2.85 -13.23 -12.75
CA HIS A 58 -3.90 -13.96 -13.45
C HIS A 58 -4.78 -13.04 -14.31
N LYS A 59 -6.08 -13.00 -14.01
CA LYS A 59 -7.07 -12.17 -14.70
C LYS A 59 -7.19 -10.75 -14.12
N TYR A 60 -6.41 -10.41 -13.09
CA TYR A 60 -6.50 -9.13 -12.38
C TYR A 60 -5.36 -8.19 -12.75
N SER A 61 -5.66 -6.89 -12.71
CA SER A 61 -4.68 -5.81 -12.78
C SER A 61 -4.63 -5.13 -11.41
N LEU A 62 -3.54 -5.34 -10.68
CA LEU A 62 -3.33 -4.80 -9.35
C LEU A 62 -2.58 -3.48 -9.45
N ASN A 63 -3.24 -2.37 -9.13
CA ASN A 63 -2.62 -1.05 -9.01
C ASN A 63 -2.16 -0.87 -7.56
N ILE A 64 -0.89 -1.17 -7.29
CA ILE A 64 -0.29 -1.09 -5.96
C ILE A 64 0.19 0.34 -5.71
N TRP A 65 -0.31 0.95 -4.64
CA TRP A 65 0.13 2.22 -4.10
C TRP A 65 1.11 1.94 -2.95
N ASP A 66 2.41 2.02 -3.22
CA ASP A 66 3.48 1.89 -2.22
C ASP A 66 3.72 3.24 -1.56
N VAL A 67 3.33 3.40 -0.30
CA VAL A 67 3.42 4.67 0.42
C VAL A 67 4.59 4.66 1.38
N GLY A 68 5.34 5.75 1.42
CA GLY A 68 6.45 5.94 2.35
C GLY A 68 6.00 5.84 3.81
N GLY A 69 6.84 5.21 4.65
CA GLY A 69 6.51 4.91 6.05
C GLY A 69 7.20 5.79 7.09
N GLN A 70 7.95 6.81 6.65
CA GLN A 70 8.71 7.67 7.57
C GLN A 70 7.73 8.42 8.47
N LYS A 71 8.08 8.55 9.76
CA LYS A 71 7.20 9.17 10.76
C LYS A 71 6.64 10.54 10.35
N THR A 72 7.43 11.35 9.64
CA THR A 72 7.04 12.68 9.16
C THR A 72 5.94 12.68 8.11
N ILE A 73 5.69 11.55 7.43
CA ILE A 73 4.70 11.44 6.34
C ILE A 73 3.53 10.51 6.65
N ARG A 74 3.51 9.82 7.80
CA ARG A 74 2.44 8.87 8.17
C ARG A 74 1.05 9.52 8.22
N SER A 75 0.98 10.80 8.61
CA SER A 75 -0.27 11.59 8.63
C SER A 75 -0.92 11.78 7.25
N TYR A 76 -0.19 11.51 6.16
CA TYR A 76 -0.71 11.55 4.81
C TYR A 76 -1.24 10.20 4.31
N TRP A 77 -1.11 9.10 5.07
CA TRP A 77 -1.59 7.77 4.65
C TRP A 77 -3.08 7.76 4.32
N ARG A 78 -3.91 8.41 5.14
CA ARG A 78 -5.36 8.58 4.92
C ARG A 78 -5.73 9.15 3.55
N ASN A 79 -4.86 9.97 2.95
CA ASN A 79 -5.12 10.55 1.63
C ASN A 79 -5.17 9.50 0.53
N TYR A 80 -4.71 8.27 0.79
CA TYR A 80 -4.69 7.17 -0.16
C TYR A 80 -5.78 6.11 0.09
N PHE A 81 -6.60 6.24 1.16
CA PHE A 81 -7.57 5.21 1.54
C PHE A 81 -8.80 5.19 0.64
N GLU A 82 -9.24 6.35 0.15
CA GLU A 82 -10.41 6.42 -0.70
C GLU A 82 -10.26 5.50 -1.92
N GLN A 83 -11.25 4.67 -2.23
CA GLN A 83 -11.22 3.73 -3.36
C GLN A 83 -10.14 2.64 -3.28
N THR A 84 -9.60 2.33 -2.09
CA THR A 84 -8.76 1.16 -1.87
C THR A 84 -9.62 -0.11 -1.78
N ASP A 85 -9.30 -1.12 -2.58
CA ASP A 85 -9.99 -2.43 -2.58
C ASP A 85 -9.37 -3.41 -1.59
N GLY A 86 -8.10 -3.21 -1.22
CA GLY A 86 -7.39 -4.03 -0.24
C GLY A 86 -6.17 -3.33 0.33
N LEU A 87 -5.88 -3.60 1.59
CA LEU A 87 -4.75 -3.05 2.32
C LEU A 87 -3.75 -4.14 2.68
N VAL A 88 -2.48 -3.87 2.44
CA VAL A 88 -1.35 -4.72 2.83
C VAL A 88 -0.50 -3.96 3.83
N TRP A 89 -0.50 -4.44 5.08
CA TRP A 89 0.34 -3.92 6.15
C TRP A 89 1.63 -4.72 6.24
N VAL A 90 2.77 -4.07 6.03
CA VAL A 90 4.09 -4.73 6.00
C VAL A 90 4.85 -4.44 7.30
N VAL A 91 5.28 -5.52 7.97
CA VAL A 91 5.99 -5.52 9.24
C VAL A 91 7.38 -6.12 9.05
N ASP A 92 8.41 -5.43 9.53
CA ASP A 92 9.74 -6.04 9.71
C ASP A 92 9.71 -6.91 10.96
N SER A 93 9.76 -8.23 10.78
CA SER A 93 9.74 -9.19 11.89
C SER A 93 11.01 -9.20 12.74
N SER A 94 12.11 -8.65 12.21
CA SER A 94 13.39 -8.54 12.93
C SER A 94 13.47 -7.27 13.78
N ASP A 95 12.63 -6.27 13.51
CA ASP A 95 12.62 -4.99 14.23
C ASP A 95 11.74 -5.03 15.47
N VAL A 96 12.13 -5.89 16.41
CA VAL A 96 11.42 -6.11 17.69
C VAL A 96 11.22 -4.81 18.46
N ARG A 97 12.16 -3.86 18.35
CA ARG A 97 12.14 -2.57 19.06
C ARG A 97 10.99 -1.67 18.61
N ARG A 98 10.53 -1.81 17.36
CA ARG A 98 9.45 -0.99 16.79
C ARG A 98 8.12 -1.74 16.66
N LEU A 99 7.99 -2.96 17.20
CA LEU A 99 6.72 -3.70 17.13
C LEU A 99 5.56 -2.97 17.82
N ASP A 100 5.81 -2.31 18.96
CA ASP A 100 4.78 -1.53 19.65
C ASP A 100 4.36 -0.29 18.83
N ASP A 101 5.30 0.42 18.22
CA ASP A 101 5.02 1.52 17.28
C ASP A 101 4.22 1.01 16.08
N CYS A 102 4.64 -0.11 15.49
CA CYS A 102 3.98 -0.73 14.36
C CYS A 102 2.54 -1.13 14.68
N ARG A 103 2.32 -1.73 15.85
CA ARG A 103 0.99 -2.08 16.35
C ARG A 103 0.13 -0.83 16.54
N ALA A 104 0.66 0.20 17.19
CA ALA A 104 -0.07 1.44 17.43
C ALA A 104 -0.49 2.11 16.12
N GLU A 105 0.40 2.20 15.14
CA GLU A 105 0.13 2.78 13.82
C GLU A 105 -0.93 1.99 13.06
N LEU A 106 -0.88 0.64 13.07
CA LEU A 106 -1.93 -0.18 12.46
C LEU A 106 -3.30 0.06 13.13
N HIS A 107 -3.34 0.11 14.47
CA HIS A 107 -4.58 0.38 15.19
C HIS A 107 -5.14 1.78 14.93
N ASN A 108 -4.28 2.78 14.73
CA ASN A 108 -4.70 4.14 14.39
C ASN A 108 -5.24 4.17 12.95
N LEU A 109 -4.51 3.56 12.01
CA LEU A 109 -4.91 3.46 10.61
C LEU A 109 -6.31 2.84 10.44
N LEU A 110 -6.60 1.75 11.16
CA LEU A 110 -7.90 1.05 11.06
C LEU A 110 -9.08 1.85 11.63
N LYS A 111 -8.82 2.96 12.32
CA LYS A 111 -9.85 3.88 12.84
C LYS A 111 -10.11 5.06 11.91
N GLU A 112 -9.28 5.26 10.89
CA GLU A 112 -9.48 6.32 9.91
C GLU A 112 -10.52 5.84 8.89
N GLU A 113 -11.65 6.57 8.79
CA GLU A 113 -12.74 6.32 7.84
C GLU A 113 -12.45 6.89 6.44
#